data_AF-K7M6B9-F1
#
_entry.id   AF-K7M6B9-F1
#
_cell.length_a   1.000
_cell.length_b   1.000
_cell.length_c   1.000
_cell.angle_alpha   90.00
_cell.angle_beta   90.00
_cell.angle_gamma   90.00
#
_symmetry.space_group_name_H-M   'P 1'
#
loop_
_entity.id
_entity.type
_entity.pdbx_description
1 polymer ?
#
loop_
_entity_poly.entity_id
_entity_poly.type
_entity_poly.pdbx_seq_one_letter_code
_entity_poly.pdbx_strand_id
1 'polypeptide(L)'
;MAFSALLRPSSSPSHSQLFCSVRFNRRHRSSSRVGFASNGRRRVRRLRNNNDVTVSVRSVLNDNRPSASVNDDYGAAESARVLFERLFTQNRMTGDEPDLRILESDLKAALAALKMKEDHLMEAERMVLLENSKLKLTKEELERQESEIEAARVRYEKLEEEMKETTVKLVSQAGQIEELKLRVRDRDSEINAVKYALGLKEGEVEKMRVELEERSREAVDFDNELREKGRILDEANEVMKKQEAELEELKRAVREKEKEIEVLLVEREVEREKLRVAEANLEKQAMDWMLAQEELKRLGEDATRHAEESSETLEDFRRVKKLLNDVRSELVSSQQALASSRSKMEEQERLLEQQLSELGEQRVSVMSYMENLKDAQIEVESERKKLRVAESRNRELERDLKMEKELISELEEELKKERTSLEQAVKEVAFLQEELEKKNAEFRETSAVLQVRESELVDAKLEIQRLKSEKASLQGILEEKDLELSNAKKMLGEINQEISDLKMLMNSKETQFIEATNMLREKDEQLKMIQNKLNNTNQKGF
;
A
#
# COMPACT_ATOMS: atom_id res chain seq x y z
N MET A 1 62.36 31.96 3.89
CA MET A 1 61.59 32.75 2.91
C MET A 1 60.29 31.99 2.64
N ALA A 2 59.28 32.27 3.46
CA ALA A 2 58.11 33.09 3.10
C ALA A 2 57.03 32.28 2.35
N PHE A 3 56.23 31.60 3.17
CA PHE A 3 54.88 31.15 2.87
C PHE A 3 54.00 32.33 2.42
N SER A 4 53.03 32.06 1.56
CA SER A 4 51.81 32.87 1.48
C SER A 4 50.62 31.94 1.42
N ALA A 5 49.95 31.87 2.57
CA ALA A 5 48.65 31.30 2.80
C ALA A 5 47.56 32.09 2.08
N LEU A 6 46.42 31.45 1.83
CA LEU A 6 45.10 32.06 2.05
C LEU A 6 44.06 30.93 2.14
N LEU A 7 43.70 30.62 3.39
CA LEU A 7 42.47 29.93 3.78
C LEU A 7 41.44 30.99 4.23
N ARG A 8 40.16 30.60 4.06
CA ARG A 8 38.89 31.11 4.62
C ARG A 8 38.02 32.01 3.72
N PRO A 9 36.69 32.10 3.96
CA PRO A 9 35.82 31.29 4.84
C PRO A 9 34.51 30.79 4.18
N SER A 10 33.87 29.86 4.88
CA SER A 10 32.44 29.55 4.87
C SER A 10 31.53 30.78 4.89
N SER A 11 30.49 30.78 4.06
CA SER A 11 29.28 31.58 4.24
C SER A 11 28.04 30.72 3.99
N SER A 12 27.31 30.44 5.07
CA SER A 12 25.92 29.96 5.04
C SER A 12 24.99 31.02 4.43
N PRO A 13 23.86 30.59 3.87
CA PRO A 13 22.56 31.12 4.34
C PRO A 13 21.57 29.95 4.50
N SER A 14 20.95 29.70 5.66
CA SER A 14 19.81 30.44 6.25
C SER A 14 18.60 30.59 5.31
N HIS A 15 17.54 29.86 5.65
CA HIS A 15 16.11 30.16 5.46
C HIS A 15 15.49 30.28 4.05
N SER A 16 14.60 29.32 3.75
CA SER A 16 13.28 29.55 3.13
C SER A 16 12.39 28.31 3.39
N GLN A 17 11.58 28.25 4.45
CA GLN A 17 10.16 28.64 4.46
C GLN A 17 9.47 28.58 3.09
N LEU A 18 8.72 27.51 2.84
CA LEU A 18 7.57 27.52 1.93
C LEU A 18 6.40 26.78 2.59
N PHE A 19 5.42 27.57 3.03
CA PHE A 19 4.08 27.16 3.41
C PHE A 19 3.22 26.92 2.15
N CYS A 20 2.31 25.94 2.27
CA CYS A 20 0.98 25.81 1.63
C CYS A 20 0.93 25.85 0.08
N SER A 21 0.16 25.00 -0.62
CA SER A 21 -1.29 24.85 -0.46
C SER A 21 -1.81 23.77 -1.39
N VAL A 22 -2.77 22.99 -0.90
CA VAL A 22 -3.76 22.25 -1.70
C VAL A 22 -4.57 23.24 -2.54
N ARG A 23 -4.63 23.05 -3.87
CA ARG A 23 -5.77 23.49 -4.69
C ARG A 23 -6.07 22.52 -5.83
N PHE A 24 -7.15 21.79 -5.62
CA PHE A 24 -8.09 21.34 -6.64
C PHE A 24 -8.34 22.45 -7.67
N ASN A 25 -8.24 22.15 -8.97
CA ASN A 25 -9.20 22.71 -9.91
C ASN A 25 -9.44 21.84 -11.14
N ARG A 26 -10.73 21.84 -11.47
CA ARG A 26 -11.49 21.07 -12.43
C ARG A 26 -11.65 21.94 -13.69
N ARG A 27 -11.38 21.41 -14.90
CA ARG A 27 -12.27 21.45 -16.09
C ARG A 27 -11.55 21.34 -17.44
N HIS A 28 -12.05 20.36 -18.20
CA HIS A 28 -12.49 20.37 -19.60
C HIS A 28 -11.52 20.41 -20.80
N ARG A 29 -11.75 19.37 -21.63
CA ARG A 29 -11.75 19.27 -23.12
C ARG A 29 -10.36 19.34 -23.76
N SER A 30 -9.94 18.37 -24.57
CA SER A 30 -10.57 17.89 -25.82
C SER A 30 -10.00 16.50 -26.16
N SER A 31 -10.81 15.45 -26.32
CA SER A 31 -11.33 14.95 -27.62
C SER A 31 -10.30 14.93 -28.75
N SER A 32 -9.86 13.74 -29.18
CA SER A 32 -10.29 13.21 -30.47
C SER A 32 -9.76 11.79 -30.78
N ARG A 33 -10.75 10.89 -31.00
CA ARG A 33 -10.88 9.91 -32.10
C ARG A 33 -9.84 8.79 -32.20
N VAL A 34 -10.21 7.52 -32.40
CA VAL A 34 -10.91 6.91 -33.57
C VAL A 34 -11.52 5.58 -33.07
N GLY A 35 -12.67 5.04 -33.50
CA GLY A 35 -13.66 5.42 -34.49
C GLY A 35 -14.75 4.34 -34.54
N PHE A 36 -16.02 4.74 -34.39
CA PHE A 36 -17.17 3.95 -34.83
C PHE A 36 -17.61 4.49 -36.18
N ALA A 37 -17.60 3.63 -37.19
CA ALA A 37 -18.06 3.94 -38.53
C ALA A 37 -19.60 3.92 -38.57
N SER A 38 -20.15 5.05 -38.98
CA SER A 38 -21.52 5.23 -39.45
C SER A 38 -21.61 5.01 -40.98
N ASN A 39 -22.86 4.85 -41.44
CA ASN A 39 -23.39 4.81 -42.82
C ASN A 39 -23.70 3.38 -43.29
N GLY A 40 -24.93 3.00 -43.66
CA GLY A 40 -26.10 3.78 -44.03
C GLY A 40 -26.40 3.62 -45.52
N ARG A 41 -27.70 3.36 -45.83
CA ARG A 41 -28.39 3.52 -47.12
C ARG A 41 -28.14 2.40 -48.15
N ARG A 42 -29.11 1.89 -48.93
CA ARG A 42 -30.45 2.31 -49.37
C ARG A 42 -31.18 1.01 -49.83
N ARG A 43 -32.45 0.77 -49.47
CA ARG A 43 -33.69 1.24 -50.15
C ARG A 43 -33.86 0.65 -51.56
N VAL A 44 -35.01 0.00 -51.82
CA VAL A 44 -36.05 0.37 -52.81
C VAL A 44 -36.89 -0.84 -53.26
N ARG A 45 -38.20 -0.79 -52.91
CA ARG A 45 -39.44 -1.15 -53.67
C ARG A 45 -39.66 -2.63 -54.07
N ARG A 46 -40.87 -3.16 -54.27
CA ARG A 46 -42.31 -2.83 -54.08
C ARG A 46 -43.08 -4.12 -54.45
N LEU A 47 -44.40 -4.10 -54.18
CA LEU A 47 -45.48 -5.03 -54.60
C LEU A 47 -45.71 -6.14 -53.57
N ARG A 48 -46.76 -6.12 -52.72
CA ARG A 48 -48.23 -6.05 -52.94
C ARG A 48 -48.78 -7.32 -53.62
N ASN A 49 -49.75 -7.92 -52.92
CA ASN A 49 -50.57 -9.11 -53.23
C ASN A 49 -49.87 -10.45 -52.93
N ASN A 50 -50.47 -11.48 -52.35
CA ASN A 50 -51.82 -11.72 -51.83
C ASN A 50 -51.76 -13.05 -51.05
N ASN A 51 -52.71 -13.21 -50.13
CA ASN A 51 -53.26 -14.48 -49.60
C ASN A 51 -52.46 -15.30 -48.57
N ASP A 52 -53.15 -15.48 -47.43
CA ASP A 52 -53.30 -16.71 -46.64
C ASP A 52 -52.00 -17.43 -46.25
N VAL A 53 -51.62 -17.46 -44.97
CA VAL A 53 -52.23 -18.37 -43.98
C VAL A 53 -52.20 -17.74 -42.59
N THR A 54 -53.38 -17.42 -42.06
CA THR A 54 -53.62 -17.23 -40.63
C THR A 54 -53.34 -18.55 -39.90
N VAL A 55 -52.30 -18.60 -39.05
CA VAL A 55 -52.11 -19.70 -38.11
C VAL A 55 -53.15 -19.53 -37.00
N SER A 56 -54.27 -20.20 -37.24
CA SER A 56 -55.38 -20.46 -36.35
C SER A 56 -54.87 -20.87 -34.96
N VAL A 57 -54.90 -19.94 -33.99
CA VAL A 57 -55.12 -20.34 -32.60
C VAL A 57 -56.52 -20.93 -32.59
N ARG A 58 -56.53 -22.26 -32.62
CA ARG A 58 -57.69 -23.11 -32.56
C ARG A 58 -58.37 -22.80 -31.22
N SER A 59 -59.31 -21.85 -31.25
CA SER A 59 -60.35 -21.78 -30.25
C SER A 59 -61.04 -23.14 -30.31
N VAL A 60 -60.67 -24.04 -29.42
CA VAL A 60 -61.54 -25.16 -29.05
C VAL A 60 -62.61 -24.54 -28.15
N LEU A 61 -63.41 -23.65 -28.74
CA LEU A 61 -64.81 -23.59 -28.42
C LEU A 61 -65.29 -24.99 -28.82
N ASN A 62 -65.54 -25.84 -27.82
CA ASN A 62 -66.34 -27.00 -28.07
C ASN A 62 -67.66 -26.47 -28.62
N ASP A 63 -67.81 -26.55 -29.93
CA ASP A 63 -69.07 -26.52 -30.67
C ASP A 63 -69.90 -27.77 -30.30
N ASN A 64 -70.09 -28.02 -29.01
CA ASN A 64 -71.31 -28.65 -28.51
C ASN A 64 -72.33 -27.54 -28.34
N ARG A 65 -72.59 -26.86 -29.45
CA ARG A 65 -73.86 -26.23 -29.72
C ARG A 65 -74.80 -27.40 -29.97
N PRO A 66 -75.68 -27.82 -29.04
CA PRO A 66 -77.00 -28.17 -29.54
C PRO A 66 -77.46 -26.88 -30.17
N SER A 67 -77.51 -26.86 -31.50
CA SER A 67 -78.32 -25.92 -32.24
C SER A 67 -79.71 -26.06 -31.66
N ALA A 68 -79.99 -25.34 -30.57
CA ALA A 68 -81.32 -25.07 -30.10
C ALA A 68 -81.89 -24.05 -31.07
N SER A 69 -82.04 -24.46 -32.33
CA SER A 69 -83.22 -24.14 -33.10
C SER A 69 -84.39 -24.83 -32.42
N VAL A 70 -84.70 -24.40 -31.19
CA VAL A 70 -86.01 -24.53 -30.59
C VAL A 70 -86.78 -23.31 -31.10
N ASN A 71 -86.86 -23.23 -32.43
CA ASN A 71 -87.63 -22.29 -33.23
C ASN A 71 -87.67 -22.95 -34.60
N ASP A 72 -88.65 -23.84 -34.75
CA ASP A 72 -89.58 -23.87 -35.89
C ASP A 72 -90.40 -25.18 -35.95
N ASP A 73 -90.21 -26.13 -35.03
CA ASP A 73 -91.04 -27.36 -34.98
C ASP A 73 -92.13 -27.36 -33.90
N TYR A 74 -92.39 -26.21 -33.27
CA TYR A 74 -93.56 -26.01 -32.38
C TYR A 74 -94.79 -25.50 -33.14
N GLY A 75 -94.82 -25.71 -34.45
CA GLY A 75 -95.80 -25.15 -35.38
C GLY A 75 -96.40 -26.19 -36.32
N ALA A 76 -96.93 -27.30 -35.82
CA ALA A 76 -97.76 -28.21 -36.62
C ALA A 76 -98.85 -28.94 -35.81
N ALA A 77 -99.12 -28.50 -34.58
CA ALA A 77 -100.32 -28.90 -33.86
C ALA A 77 -101.17 -27.63 -33.67
N GLU A 78 -102.41 -27.67 -34.16
CA GLU A 78 -103.37 -26.60 -33.95
C GLU A 78 -103.38 -26.22 -32.46
N SER A 79 -103.16 -24.95 -32.15
CA SER A 79 -103.08 -24.49 -30.75
C SER A 79 -104.30 -25.01 -30.00
N ALA A 80 -104.15 -25.57 -28.78
CA ALA A 80 -105.29 -26.04 -27.99
C ALA A 80 -106.37 -24.96 -27.90
N ARG A 81 -105.97 -23.68 -27.90
CA ARG A 81 -106.84 -22.51 -27.99
C ARG A 81 -107.60 -22.42 -29.31
N VAL A 82 -106.92 -22.63 -30.44
CA VAL A 82 -107.52 -22.67 -31.80
C VAL A 82 -108.40 -23.90 -31.99
N LEU A 83 -108.03 -25.05 -31.43
CA LEU A 83 -108.86 -26.25 -31.40
C LEU A 83 -110.13 -26.02 -30.58
N PHE A 84 -110.03 -25.46 -29.37
CA PHE A 84 -111.21 -25.08 -28.59
C PHE A 84 -112.06 -24.02 -29.31
N GLU A 85 -111.45 -22.97 -29.87
CA GLU A 85 -112.19 -21.96 -30.64
C GLU A 85 -112.90 -22.54 -31.87
N ARG A 86 -112.28 -23.49 -32.60
CA ARG A 86 -112.89 -24.19 -33.74
C ARG A 86 -114.04 -25.09 -33.31
N LEU A 87 -113.82 -25.88 -32.26
CA LEU A 87 -114.78 -26.79 -31.64
C LEU A 87 -116.04 -26.05 -31.16
N PHE A 88 -115.89 -24.80 -30.70
CA PHE A 88 -117.02 -23.97 -30.24
C PHE A 88 -117.58 -22.98 -31.27
N THR A 89 -116.89 -22.70 -32.39
CA THR A 89 -117.45 -21.91 -33.51
C THR A 89 -118.28 -22.79 -34.45
N GLN A 90 -117.88 -24.04 -34.66
CA GLN A 90 -118.62 -25.02 -35.45
C GLN A 90 -119.98 -25.39 -34.83
N ASN A 91 -120.13 -25.24 -33.51
CA ASN A 91 -121.36 -25.56 -32.77
C ASN A 91 -122.37 -24.40 -32.62
N ARG A 92 -122.11 -23.21 -33.21
CA ARG A 92 -123.00 -22.03 -33.10
C ARG A 92 -123.87 -21.74 -34.33
N MET A 93 -123.68 -22.43 -35.46
CA MET A 93 -124.21 -21.96 -36.75
C MET A 93 -125.16 -22.86 -37.55
N THR A 94 -125.62 -24.01 -37.04
CA THR A 94 -126.66 -24.80 -37.72
C THR A 94 -127.57 -25.50 -36.72
N GLY A 95 -128.88 -25.27 -36.83
CA GLY A 95 -129.92 -25.92 -36.03
C GLY A 95 -130.22 -27.36 -36.46
N ASP A 96 -129.18 -28.12 -36.79
CA ASP A 96 -129.22 -29.55 -37.06
C ASP A 96 -128.45 -30.29 -35.94
N GLU A 97 -128.91 -31.50 -35.64
CA GLU A 97 -128.41 -32.39 -34.58
C GLU A 97 -126.87 -32.49 -34.61
N PRO A 98 -126.16 -32.25 -33.48
CA PRO A 98 -124.70 -32.20 -33.48
C PRO A 98 -124.12 -33.59 -33.81
N ASP A 99 -123.21 -33.67 -34.79
CA ASP A 99 -122.47 -34.89 -35.10
C ASP A 99 -121.43 -35.15 -34.00
N LEU A 100 -121.88 -35.84 -32.95
CA LEU A 100 -121.14 -36.14 -31.72
C LEU A 100 -119.77 -36.79 -31.99
N ARG A 101 -119.59 -37.47 -33.14
CA ARG A 101 -118.32 -38.13 -33.50
C ARG A 101 -117.21 -37.14 -33.83
N ILE A 102 -117.52 -36.02 -34.48
CA ILE A 102 -116.54 -34.98 -34.82
C ILE A 102 -116.16 -34.22 -33.54
N LEU A 103 -117.15 -33.91 -32.71
CA LEU A 103 -116.94 -33.27 -31.41
C LEU A 103 -116.06 -34.11 -30.47
N GLU A 104 -116.29 -35.42 -30.43
CA GLU A 104 -115.49 -36.37 -29.65
C GLU A 104 -114.05 -36.48 -30.17
N SER A 105 -113.87 -36.45 -31.51
CA SER A 105 -112.56 -36.45 -32.16
C SER A 105 -111.78 -35.17 -31.83
N ASP A 106 -112.40 -34.00 -31.94
CA ASP A 106 -111.75 -32.72 -31.67
C ASP A 106 -111.45 -32.51 -30.17
N LEU A 107 -112.32 -33.00 -29.28
CA LEU A 107 -112.05 -33.03 -27.83
C LEU A 107 -110.89 -33.97 -27.50
N LYS A 108 -110.82 -35.14 -28.13
CA LYS A 108 -109.70 -36.07 -27.98
C LYS A 108 -108.40 -35.48 -28.51
N ALA A 109 -108.45 -34.75 -29.63
CA ALA A 109 -107.30 -34.05 -30.20
C ALA A 109 -106.83 -32.90 -29.29
N ALA A 110 -107.74 -32.09 -28.75
CA ALA A 110 -107.44 -31.02 -27.80
C ALA A 110 -106.86 -31.56 -26.48
N LEU A 111 -107.40 -32.66 -25.95
CA LEU A 111 -106.86 -33.32 -24.76
C LEU A 111 -105.47 -33.91 -25.01
N ALA A 112 -105.24 -34.52 -26.17
CA ALA A 112 -103.92 -35.02 -26.55
C ALA A 112 -102.90 -33.86 -26.68
N ALA A 113 -103.29 -32.75 -27.30
CA ALA A 113 -102.46 -31.55 -27.42
C ALA A 113 -102.14 -30.91 -26.05
N LEU A 114 -103.13 -30.83 -25.14
CA LEU A 114 -102.94 -30.35 -23.77
C LEU A 114 -102.01 -31.26 -22.97
N LYS A 115 -102.20 -32.58 -23.06
CA LYS A 115 -101.36 -33.55 -22.35
C LYS A 115 -99.91 -33.50 -22.82
N MET A 116 -99.68 -33.37 -24.13
CA MET A 116 -98.34 -33.14 -24.66
C MET A 116 -97.73 -31.83 -24.14
N LYS A 117 -98.51 -30.74 -24.05
CA LYS A 117 -98.04 -29.47 -23.48
C LYS A 117 -97.74 -29.56 -21.98
N GLU A 118 -98.51 -30.33 -21.22
CA GLU A 118 -98.26 -30.62 -19.80
C GLU A 118 -96.96 -31.42 -19.62
N ASP A 119 -96.76 -32.47 -20.42
CA ASP A 119 -95.53 -33.27 -20.42
C ASP A 119 -94.30 -32.40 -20.78
N HIS A 120 -94.42 -31.53 -21.79
CA HIS A 120 -93.38 -30.57 -22.16
C HIS A 120 -93.13 -29.50 -21.08
N LEU A 121 -94.17 -29.04 -20.39
CA LEU A 121 -94.05 -28.10 -19.27
C LEU A 121 -93.27 -28.75 -18.12
N MET A 122 -93.66 -29.97 -17.73
CA MET A 122 -92.97 -30.73 -16.69
C MET A 122 -91.50 -30.97 -17.04
N GLU A 123 -91.19 -31.27 -18.31
CA GLU A 123 -89.81 -31.44 -18.76
C GLU A 123 -89.03 -30.11 -18.75
N ALA A 124 -89.64 -29.01 -19.19
CA ALA A 124 -89.02 -27.69 -19.11
C ALA A 124 -88.77 -27.25 -17.65
N GLU A 125 -89.70 -27.54 -16.73
CA GLU A 125 -89.52 -27.28 -15.30
C GLU A 125 -88.37 -28.10 -14.70
N ARG A 126 -88.28 -29.40 -15.03
CA ARG A 126 -87.15 -30.25 -14.62
C ARG A 126 -85.82 -29.73 -15.15
N MET A 127 -85.79 -29.31 -16.41
CA MET A 127 -84.60 -28.72 -17.04
C MET A 127 -84.19 -27.40 -16.37
N VAL A 128 -85.15 -26.52 -16.05
CA VAL A 128 -84.87 -25.27 -15.32
C VAL A 128 -84.34 -25.54 -13.90
N LEU A 129 -84.86 -26.55 -13.20
CA LEU A 129 -84.34 -26.94 -11.88
C LEU A 129 -82.90 -27.48 -11.97
N LEU A 130 -82.63 -28.33 -12.97
CA LEU A 130 -81.28 -28.85 -13.20
C LEU A 130 -80.31 -27.73 -13.55
N GLU A 131 -80.65 -26.83 -14.48
CA GLU A 131 -79.80 -25.69 -14.84
C GLU A 131 -79.63 -24.70 -13.68
N ASN A 132 -80.66 -24.46 -12.84
CA ASN A 132 -80.51 -23.68 -11.60
C ASN A 132 -79.50 -24.33 -10.62
N SER A 133 -79.52 -25.66 -10.50
CA SER A 133 -78.56 -26.36 -9.65
C SER A 133 -77.12 -26.25 -10.18
N LYS A 134 -76.93 -26.34 -11.50
CA LYS A 134 -75.64 -26.11 -12.17
C LYS A 134 -75.17 -24.67 -12.01
N LEU A 135 -76.06 -23.69 -12.18
CA LEU A 135 -75.79 -22.27 -11.97
C LEU A 135 -75.33 -21.99 -10.55
N LYS A 136 -75.97 -22.61 -9.56
CA LYS A 136 -75.56 -22.51 -8.16
C LYS A 136 -74.13 -23.03 -7.96
N LEU A 137 -73.82 -24.23 -8.49
CA LEU A 137 -72.47 -24.79 -8.44
C LEU A 137 -71.44 -23.88 -9.14
N THR A 138 -71.77 -23.29 -10.29
CA THR A 138 -70.86 -22.36 -10.97
C THR A 138 -70.65 -21.05 -10.20
N LYS A 139 -71.63 -20.59 -9.43
CA LYS A 139 -71.49 -19.41 -8.54
C LYS A 139 -70.60 -19.72 -7.35
N GLU A 140 -70.77 -20.89 -6.72
CA GLU A 140 -69.90 -21.38 -5.65
C GLU A 140 -68.45 -21.56 -6.13
N GLU A 141 -68.26 -22.11 -7.34
CA GLU A 141 -66.94 -22.23 -7.96
C GLU A 141 -66.31 -20.84 -8.26
N LEU A 142 -67.11 -19.85 -8.68
CA LEU A 142 -66.62 -18.48 -8.89
C LEU A 142 -66.16 -17.84 -7.57
N GLU A 143 -66.91 -18.02 -6.48
CA GLU A 143 -66.54 -17.55 -5.13
C GLU A 143 -65.26 -18.24 -4.62
N ARG A 144 -65.10 -19.53 -4.92
CA ARG A 144 -63.89 -20.29 -4.64
C ARG A 144 -62.68 -19.72 -5.40
N GLN A 145 -62.84 -19.44 -6.69
CA GLN A 145 -61.80 -18.83 -7.54
C GLN A 145 -61.45 -17.41 -7.08
N GLU A 146 -62.43 -16.62 -6.63
CA GLU A 146 -62.19 -15.30 -6.02
C GLU A 146 -61.32 -15.42 -4.77
N SER A 147 -61.63 -16.39 -3.90
CA SER A 147 -60.85 -16.66 -2.69
C SER A 147 -59.43 -17.12 -3.03
N GLU A 148 -59.24 -17.94 -4.08
CA GLU A 148 -57.92 -18.37 -4.55
C GLU A 148 -57.09 -17.22 -5.11
N ILE A 149 -57.70 -16.32 -5.89
CA ILE A 149 -57.04 -15.11 -6.40
C ILE A 149 -56.59 -14.23 -5.23
N GLU A 150 -57.43 -14.05 -4.22
CA GLU A 150 -57.07 -13.23 -3.06
C GLU A 150 -55.94 -13.86 -2.25
N ALA A 151 -55.98 -15.17 -2.01
CA ALA A 151 -54.90 -15.89 -1.38
C ALA A 151 -53.58 -15.79 -2.17
N ALA A 152 -53.64 -15.87 -3.51
CA ALA A 152 -52.48 -15.69 -4.37
C ALA A 152 -51.93 -14.26 -4.32
N ARG A 153 -52.79 -13.23 -4.26
CA ARG A 153 -52.39 -11.82 -4.08
C ARG A 153 -51.67 -11.58 -2.76
N VAL A 154 -52.22 -12.09 -1.65
CA VAL A 154 -51.56 -11.97 -0.33
C VAL A 154 -50.18 -12.63 -0.34
N ARG A 155 -50.02 -13.79 -1.00
CA ARG A 155 -48.71 -14.43 -1.18
C ARG A 155 -47.75 -13.56 -2.01
N TYR A 156 -48.24 -12.97 -3.10
CA TYR A 156 -47.44 -12.07 -3.94
C TYR A 156 -46.98 -10.83 -3.17
N GLU A 157 -47.87 -10.18 -2.42
CA GLU A 157 -47.54 -9.00 -1.60
C GLU A 157 -46.48 -9.33 -0.56
N LYS A 158 -46.61 -10.47 0.13
CA LYS A 158 -45.60 -10.96 1.08
C LYS A 158 -44.23 -11.17 0.42
N LEU A 159 -44.19 -11.83 -0.75
CA LEU A 159 -42.94 -12.02 -1.50
C LEU A 159 -42.33 -10.67 -1.93
N GLU A 160 -43.17 -9.70 -2.30
CA GLU A 160 -42.74 -8.36 -2.70
C GLU A 160 -42.10 -7.59 -1.52
N GLU A 161 -42.66 -7.70 -0.33
CA GLU A 161 -42.10 -7.12 0.89
C GLU A 161 -40.76 -7.76 1.26
N GLU A 162 -40.67 -9.09 1.28
CA GLU A 162 -39.41 -9.81 1.52
C GLU A 162 -38.33 -9.46 0.49
N MET A 163 -38.73 -9.29 -0.78
CA MET A 163 -37.86 -8.81 -1.87
C MET A 163 -37.33 -7.39 -1.60
N LYS A 164 -38.18 -6.46 -1.16
CA LYS A 164 -37.76 -5.10 -0.81
C LYS A 164 -36.78 -5.12 0.36
N GLU A 165 -37.06 -5.89 1.40
CA GLU A 165 -36.16 -6.03 2.56
C GLU A 165 -34.80 -6.60 2.18
N THR A 166 -34.77 -7.63 1.35
CA THR A 166 -33.52 -8.26 0.88
C THR A 166 -32.74 -7.34 -0.05
N THR A 167 -33.42 -6.55 -0.88
CA THR A 167 -32.80 -5.49 -1.69
C THR A 167 -32.12 -4.44 -0.81
N VAL A 168 -32.79 -3.96 0.25
CA VAL A 168 -32.21 -2.98 1.18
C VAL A 168 -30.98 -3.55 1.89
N LYS A 169 -31.04 -4.81 2.34
CA LYS A 169 -29.89 -5.51 2.94
C LYS A 169 -28.71 -5.61 1.96
N LEU A 170 -28.97 -5.96 0.70
CA LEU A 170 -27.95 -6.06 -0.34
C LEU A 170 -27.27 -4.71 -0.61
N VAL A 171 -28.04 -3.63 -0.70
CA VAL A 171 -27.52 -2.26 -0.86
C VAL A 171 -26.65 -1.85 0.33
N SER A 172 -27.08 -2.17 1.56
CA SER A 172 -26.28 -1.92 2.77
C SER A 172 -24.95 -2.71 2.77
N GLN A 173 -24.97 -3.97 2.33
CA GLN A 173 -23.76 -4.79 2.23
C GLN A 173 -22.82 -4.26 1.15
N ALA A 174 -23.34 -3.84 -0.01
CA ALA A 174 -22.54 -3.21 -1.06
C ALA A 174 -21.78 -1.97 -0.53
N GLY A 175 -22.46 -1.11 0.24
CA GLY A 175 -21.84 0.05 0.88
C GLY A 175 -20.72 -0.33 1.86
N GLN A 176 -20.93 -1.33 2.71
CA GLN A 176 -19.90 -1.82 3.64
C GLN A 176 -18.67 -2.39 2.91
N ILE A 177 -18.88 -3.13 1.81
CA ILE A 177 -17.81 -3.66 0.97
C ILE A 177 -17.01 -2.54 0.32
N GLU A 178 -17.68 -1.51 -0.21
CA GLU A 178 -17.01 -0.36 -0.80
C GLU A 178 -16.19 0.42 0.23
N GLU A 179 -16.71 0.61 1.44
CA GLU A 179 -15.97 1.23 2.55
C GLU A 179 -14.73 0.42 2.94
N LEU A 180 -14.86 -0.90 3.11
CA LEU A 180 -13.74 -1.79 3.41
C LEU A 180 -12.69 -1.78 2.28
N LYS A 181 -13.12 -1.77 1.01
CA LYS A 181 -12.21 -1.64 -0.14
C LYS A 181 -11.43 -0.33 -0.14
N LEU A 182 -12.05 0.77 0.27
CA LEU A 182 -11.35 2.05 0.42
C LEU A 182 -10.32 1.95 1.55
N ARG A 183 -10.71 1.45 2.72
CA ARG A 183 -9.82 1.29 3.88
C ARG A 183 -8.60 0.42 3.58
N VAL A 184 -8.78 -0.71 2.87
CA VAL A 184 -7.67 -1.58 2.43
C VAL A 184 -6.73 -0.81 1.52
N ARG A 185 -7.24 -0.11 0.49
CA ARG A 185 -6.41 0.67 -0.44
C ARG A 185 -5.64 1.79 0.24
N ASP A 186 -6.29 2.51 1.16
CA ASP A 186 -5.67 3.61 1.88
C ASP A 186 -4.52 3.08 2.74
N ARG A 187 -4.75 2.02 3.53
CA ARG A 187 -3.70 1.37 4.34
C ARG A 187 -2.58 0.76 3.49
N ASP A 188 -2.89 0.13 2.36
CA ASP A 188 -1.88 -0.37 1.41
C ASP A 188 -0.99 0.77 0.89
N SER A 189 -1.59 1.92 0.58
CA SER A 189 -0.84 3.10 0.13
C SER A 189 0.06 3.67 1.23
N GLU A 190 -0.43 3.74 2.47
CA GLU A 190 0.34 4.14 3.64
C GLU A 190 1.51 3.18 3.90
N ILE A 191 1.27 1.87 3.86
CA ILE A 191 2.31 0.85 4.01
C ILE A 191 3.38 0.99 2.93
N ASN A 192 2.99 1.25 1.68
CA ASN A 192 3.96 1.45 0.60
C ASN A 192 4.80 2.73 0.80
N ALA A 193 4.18 3.81 1.27
CA ALA A 193 4.89 5.04 1.62
C ALA A 193 5.88 4.82 2.78
N VAL A 194 5.46 4.12 3.84
CA VAL A 194 6.31 3.76 4.98
C VAL A 194 7.43 2.83 4.56
N LYS A 195 7.17 1.80 3.73
CA LYS A 195 8.19 0.91 3.16
C LYS A 195 9.28 1.68 2.41
N TYR A 196 8.86 2.63 1.58
CA TYR A 196 9.79 3.46 0.83
C TYR A 196 10.65 4.34 1.75
N ALA A 197 10.01 5.05 2.69
CA ALA A 197 10.71 5.90 3.65
C ALA A 197 11.68 5.10 4.53
N LEU A 198 11.28 3.91 4.99
CA LEU A 198 12.11 3.01 5.77
C LEU A 198 13.32 2.54 4.95
N GLY A 199 13.12 2.15 3.69
CA GLY A 199 14.22 1.76 2.80
C GLY A 199 15.25 2.88 2.56
N LEU A 200 14.81 4.15 2.51
CA LEU A 200 15.73 5.29 2.43
C LEU A 200 16.57 5.43 3.71
N LYS A 201 15.93 5.39 4.89
CA LYS A 201 16.65 5.46 6.17
C LYS A 201 17.63 4.30 6.35
N GLU A 202 17.24 3.08 5.96
CA GLU A 202 18.11 1.91 5.98
C GLU A 202 19.34 2.11 5.09
N GLY A 203 19.16 2.65 3.88
CA GLY A 203 20.27 2.99 3.00
C GLY A 203 21.20 4.07 3.56
N GLU A 204 20.67 5.06 4.26
CA GLU A 204 21.46 6.09 4.94
C GLU A 204 22.27 5.53 6.12
N VAL A 205 21.65 4.69 6.96
CA VAL A 205 22.33 4.01 8.07
C VAL A 205 23.42 3.05 7.57
N GLU A 206 23.14 2.30 6.50
CA GLU A 206 24.14 1.46 5.82
C GLU A 206 25.34 2.28 5.36
N LYS A 207 25.10 3.43 4.71
CA LYS A 207 26.15 4.32 4.26
C LYS A 207 26.99 4.86 5.43
N MET A 208 26.33 5.32 6.50
CA MET A 208 27.02 5.77 7.72
C MET A 208 27.88 4.66 8.33
N ARG A 209 27.37 3.41 8.35
CA ARG A 209 28.12 2.26 8.86
C ARG A 209 29.39 1.99 8.06
N VAL A 210 29.31 2.02 6.73
CA VAL A 210 30.47 1.82 5.84
C VAL A 210 31.49 2.94 6.03
N GLU A 211 31.05 4.20 6.03
CA GLU A 211 31.95 5.35 6.26
C GLU A 211 32.64 5.28 7.63
N LEU A 212 31.90 4.89 8.67
CA LEU A 212 32.43 4.70 10.02
C LEU A 212 33.47 3.57 10.08
N GLU A 213 33.24 2.47 9.36
CA GLU A 213 34.17 1.35 9.30
C GLU A 213 35.48 1.75 8.61
N GLU A 214 35.40 2.53 7.53
CA GLU A 214 36.56 3.10 6.85
C GLU A 214 37.34 4.04 7.76
N ARG A 215 36.68 5.03 8.38
CA ARG A 215 37.34 5.95 9.33
C ARG A 215 37.92 5.23 10.54
N SER A 216 37.25 4.18 11.03
CA SER A 216 37.76 3.36 12.13
C SER A 216 39.05 2.63 11.74
N ARG A 217 39.15 2.15 10.49
CA ARG A 217 40.37 1.53 9.97
C ARG A 217 41.50 2.54 9.84
N GLU A 218 41.22 3.70 9.25
CA GLU A 218 42.19 4.80 9.12
C GLU A 218 42.72 5.27 10.49
N ALA A 219 41.85 5.34 11.50
CA ALA A 219 42.24 5.70 12.87
C ALA A 219 43.20 4.67 13.50
N VAL A 220 42.99 3.37 13.24
CA VAL A 220 43.90 2.31 13.70
C VAL A 220 45.26 2.42 13.00
N ASP A 221 45.28 2.67 11.70
CA ASP A 221 46.52 2.85 10.94
C ASP A 221 47.29 4.08 11.44
N PHE A 222 46.59 5.18 11.71
CA PHE A 222 47.19 6.38 12.27
C PHE A 222 47.74 6.17 13.69
N ASP A 223 47.03 5.44 14.57
CA ASP A 223 47.56 5.09 15.91
C ASP A 223 48.85 4.28 15.81
N ASN A 224 48.91 3.33 14.87
CA ASN A 224 50.12 2.54 14.61
C ASN A 224 51.29 3.42 14.17
N GLU A 225 51.05 4.37 13.26
CA GLU A 225 52.09 5.34 12.84
C GLU A 225 52.57 6.23 13.99
N LEU A 226 51.66 6.72 14.84
CA LEU A 226 52.04 7.54 16.00
C LEU A 226 52.88 6.74 17.00
N ARG A 227 52.50 5.48 17.25
CA ARG A 227 53.25 4.57 18.13
C ARG A 227 54.66 4.32 17.61
N GLU A 228 54.81 4.11 16.31
CA GLU A 228 56.13 3.91 15.68
C GLU A 228 56.98 5.18 15.75
N LYS A 229 56.39 6.36 15.49
CA LYS A 229 57.09 7.65 15.70
C LYS A 229 57.53 7.83 17.15
N GLY A 230 56.71 7.44 18.11
CA GLY A 230 57.06 7.44 19.53
C GLY A 230 58.29 6.57 19.81
N ARG A 231 58.29 5.33 19.30
CA ARG A 231 59.42 4.39 19.41
C ARG A 231 60.71 4.97 18.85
N ILE A 232 60.66 5.56 17.65
CA ILE A 232 61.84 6.18 17.01
C ILE A 232 62.37 7.36 17.83
N LEU A 233 61.48 8.21 18.37
CA LEU A 233 61.90 9.34 19.22
C LEU A 233 62.51 8.89 20.55
N ASP A 234 62.06 7.76 21.10
CA ASP A 234 62.67 7.13 22.28
C ASP A 234 64.06 6.59 21.96
N GLU A 235 64.24 5.93 20.82
CA GLU A 235 65.56 5.49 20.34
C GLU A 235 66.52 6.66 20.10
N ALA A 236 66.05 7.71 19.42
CA ALA A 236 66.85 8.92 19.19
C ALA A 236 67.31 9.56 20.51
N ASN A 237 66.44 9.58 21.53
CA ASN A 237 66.78 10.12 22.84
C ASN A 237 67.83 9.28 23.58
N GLU A 238 67.79 7.95 23.45
CA GLU A 238 68.85 7.09 23.98
C GLU A 238 70.19 7.27 23.25
N VAL A 239 70.17 7.50 21.93
CA VAL A 239 71.38 7.84 21.18
C VAL A 239 71.95 9.19 21.65
N MET A 240 71.12 10.22 21.84
CA MET A 240 71.58 11.52 22.34
C MET A 240 72.22 11.43 23.71
N LYS A 241 71.65 10.65 24.65
CA LYS A 241 72.26 10.42 25.97
C LYS A 241 73.66 9.80 25.87
N LYS A 242 73.86 8.87 24.93
CA LYS A 242 75.18 8.27 24.67
C LYS A 242 76.16 9.32 24.12
N GLN A 243 75.73 10.09 23.12
CA GLN A 243 76.53 11.16 22.53
C GLN A 243 76.89 12.25 23.55
N GLU A 244 75.99 12.57 24.48
CA GLU A 244 76.24 13.51 25.58
C GLU A 244 77.33 12.99 26.53
N ALA A 245 77.29 11.70 26.88
CA ALA A 245 78.32 11.07 27.70
C ALA A 245 79.70 11.08 27.00
N GLU A 246 79.76 10.68 25.72
CA GLU A 246 80.98 10.73 24.91
C GLU A 246 81.54 12.15 24.81
N LEU A 247 80.67 13.14 24.66
CA LEU A 247 81.06 14.55 24.58
C LEU A 247 81.65 15.08 25.89
N GLU A 248 81.12 14.64 27.05
CA GLU A 248 81.70 14.96 28.35
C GLU A 248 83.06 14.30 28.58
N GLU A 249 83.26 13.09 28.06
CA GLU A 249 84.58 12.43 28.04
C GLU A 249 85.57 13.21 27.18
N LEU A 250 85.19 13.61 25.96
CA LEU A 250 86.04 14.44 25.08
C LEU A 250 86.40 15.78 25.73
N LYS A 251 85.44 16.47 26.36
CA LYS A 251 85.71 17.71 27.11
C LYS A 251 86.69 17.49 28.25
N ARG A 252 86.63 16.34 28.93
CA ARG A 252 87.58 16.01 30.00
C ARG A 252 88.98 15.80 29.42
N ALA A 253 89.11 15.04 28.34
CA ALA A 253 90.39 14.80 27.67
C ALA A 253 91.05 16.10 27.19
N VAL A 254 90.27 17.02 26.59
CA VAL A 254 90.76 18.35 26.18
C VAL A 254 91.25 19.17 27.38
N ARG A 255 90.50 19.18 28.50
CA ARG A 255 90.91 19.88 29.74
C ARG A 255 92.16 19.28 30.39
N GLU A 256 92.35 17.97 30.29
CA GLU A 256 93.56 17.30 30.78
C GLU A 256 94.76 17.68 29.91
N LYS A 257 94.60 17.69 28.58
CA LYS A 257 95.63 18.16 27.64
C LYS A 257 95.98 19.64 27.82
N GLU A 258 94.99 20.50 28.07
CA GLU A 258 95.20 21.90 28.44
C GLU A 258 96.15 22.04 29.65
N LYS A 259 95.92 21.25 30.71
CA LYS A 259 96.77 21.26 31.91
C LYS A 259 98.17 20.70 31.65
N GLU A 260 98.28 19.62 30.87
CA GLU A 260 99.58 19.04 30.47
C GLU A 260 100.43 20.08 29.72
N ILE A 261 99.83 20.78 28.76
CA ILE A 261 100.54 21.82 27.99
C ILE A 261 100.87 23.02 28.87
N GLU A 262 99.99 23.42 29.81
CA GLU A 262 100.28 24.49 30.77
C GLU A 262 101.51 24.18 31.63
N VAL A 263 101.65 22.94 32.11
CA VAL A 263 102.84 22.49 32.85
C VAL A 263 104.09 22.57 31.96
N LEU A 264 104.02 22.05 30.72
CA LEU A 264 105.14 22.09 29.79
C LEU A 264 105.56 23.52 29.44
N LEU A 265 104.62 24.46 29.32
CA LEU A 265 104.91 25.88 29.08
C LEU A 265 105.70 26.49 30.26
N VAL A 266 105.31 26.19 31.50
CA VAL A 266 106.00 26.67 32.70
C VAL A 266 107.40 26.06 32.81
N GLU A 267 107.54 24.75 32.59
CA GLU A 267 108.85 24.08 32.58
C GLU A 267 109.79 24.71 31.55
N ARG A 268 109.28 24.95 30.34
CA ARG A 268 110.01 25.58 29.26
C ARG A 268 110.43 27.02 29.58
N GLU A 269 109.58 27.80 30.27
CA GLU A 269 109.92 29.15 30.72
C GLU A 269 111.10 29.14 31.69
N VAL A 270 111.08 28.21 32.64
CA VAL A 270 112.17 28.00 33.62
C VAL A 270 113.46 27.59 32.92
N GLU A 271 113.40 26.68 31.95
CA GLU A 271 114.56 26.29 31.15
C GLU A 271 115.13 27.44 30.33
N ARG A 272 114.26 28.27 29.71
CA ARG A 272 114.68 29.46 28.97
C ARG A 272 115.43 30.44 29.87
N GLU A 273 114.93 30.68 31.08
CA GLU A 273 115.59 31.57 32.04
C GLU A 273 116.93 31.01 32.52
N LYS A 274 117.03 29.69 32.78
CA LYS A 274 118.32 29.04 33.09
C LYS A 274 119.33 29.23 31.96
N LEU A 275 118.89 29.05 30.71
CA LEU A 275 119.73 29.22 29.53
C LEU A 275 120.19 30.67 29.41
N ARG A 276 119.31 31.65 29.63
CA ARG A 276 119.63 33.09 29.68
C ARG A 276 120.67 33.43 30.76
N VAL A 277 120.53 32.87 31.96
CA VAL A 277 121.51 33.07 33.05
C VAL A 277 122.86 32.45 32.68
N ALA A 278 122.87 31.23 32.12
CA ALA A 278 124.08 30.58 31.67
C ALA A 278 124.79 31.36 30.55
N GLU A 279 124.02 31.94 29.61
CA GLU A 279 124.54 32.83 28.57
C GLU A 279 125.18 34.09 29.15
N ALA A 280 124.51 34.80 30.05
CA ALA A 280 125.05 36.00 30.68
C ALA A 280 126.33 35.70 31.50
N ASN A 281 126.37 34.55 32.18
CA ASN A 281 127.56 34.10 32.90
C ASN A 281 128.72 33.81 31.95
N LEU A 282 128.45 33.14 30.82
CA LEU A 282 129.47 32.82 29.83
C LEU A 282 129.97 34.07 29.10
N GLU A 283 129.09 35.03 28.81
CA GLU A 283 129.45 36.35 28.28
C GLU A 283 130.36 37.10 29.26
N LYS A 284 130.05 37.07 30.55
CA LYS A 284 130.92 37.63 31.60
C LYS A 284 132.28 36.94 31.63
N GLN A 285 132.32 35.60 31.65
CA GLN A 285 133.58 34.84 31.63
C GLN A 285 134.39 35.13 30.35
N ALA A 286 133.73 35.31 29.20
CA ALA A 286 134.38 35.70 27.96
C ALA A 286 135.01 37.10 28.05
N MET A 287 134.31 38.07 28.63
CA MET A 287 134.84 39.41 28.89
C MET A 287 136.02 39.38 29.86
N ASP A 288 135.89 38.66 30.98
CA ASP A 288 136.96 38.51 31.99
C ASP A 288 138.20 37.82 31.39
N TRP A 289 138.01 36.80 30.54
CA TRP A 289 139.10 36.14 29.81
C TRP A 289 139.79 37.09 28.82
N MET A 290 139.04 37.93 28.10
CA MET A 290 139.60 38.93 27.20
C MET A 290 140.45 39.96 27.96
N LEU A 291 139.98 40.43 29.12
CA LEU A 291 140.74 41.33 30.01
C LEU A 291 142.02 40.64 30.53
N ALA A 292 141.90 39.41 31.05
CA ALA A 292 143.04 38.63 31.52
C ALA A 292 144.04 38.32 30.40
N GLN A 293 143.56 38.12 29.17
CA GLN A 293 144.42 37.95 27.98
C GLN A 293 145.18 39.24 27.66
N GLU A 294 144.54 40.40 27.79
CA GLU A 294 145.17 41.70 27.56
C GLU A 294 146.17 42.06 28.66
N GLU A 295 145.86 41.76 29.91
CA GLU A 295 146.79 41.87 31.04
C GLU A 295 147.99 40.92 30.90
N LEU A 296 147.77 39.66 30.50
CA LEU A 296 148.85 38.72 30.23
C LEU A 296 149.75 39.18 29.08
N LYS A 297 149.21 39.85 28.05
CA LYS A 297 150.02 40.48 27.00
C LYS A 297 150.92 41.57 27.58
N ARG A 298 150.38 42.47 28.42
CA ARG A 298 151.16 43.51 29.11
C ARG A 298 152.24 42.93 30.02
N LEU A 299 151.90 41.95 30.85
CA LEU A 299 152.85 41.26 31.74
C LEU A 299 153.91 40.47 30.95
N GLY A 300 153.56 39.93 29.78
CA GLY A 300 154.50 39.29 28.88
C GLY A 300 155.52 40.27 28.29
N GLU A 301 155.10 41.49 27.97
CA GLU A 301 155.97 42.58 27.53
C GLU A 301 156.89 43.09 28.66
N ASP A 302 156.44 43.05 29.91
CA ASP A 302 157.24 43.38 31.11
C ASP A 302 158.24 42.24 31.47
N ALA A 303 157.82 40.97 31.37
CA ALA A 303 158.69 39.80 31.61
C ALA A 303 159.82 39.68 30.57
N THR A 304 159.60 40.11 29.32
CA THR A 304 160.68 40.21 28.31
C THR A 304 161.65 41.37 28.56
N ARG A 305 161.31 42.36 29.42
CA ARG A 305 162.18 43.48 29.78
C ARG A 305 163.09 43.19 31.00
N HIS A 306 162.76 42.18 31.81
CA HIS A 306 163.55 41.72 32.96
C HIS A 306 164.02 40.26 32.77
N ALA A 307 164.88 40.00 31.79
CA ALA A 307 165.27 38.63 31.40
C ALA A 307 166.34 37.95 32.30
N GLU A 308 166.90 38.65 33.30
CA GLU A 308 168.03 38.16 34.11
C GLU A 308 167.66 37.71 35.55
N GLU A 309 166.42 37.94 36.02
CA GLU A 309 166.01 37.60 37.40
C GLU A 309 164.98 36.45 37.42
N SER A 310 165.51 35.23 37.63
CA SER A 310 164.84 33.93 37.89
C SER A 310 164.10 33.26 36.72
N SER A 311 164.55 32.04 36.35
CA SER A 311 163.84 31.16 35.39
C SER A 311 162.42 30.79 35.82
N GLU A 312 162.14 30.96 37.12
CA GLU A 312 160.86 30.65 37.77
C GLU A 312 159.72 31.57 37.28
N THR A 313 159.98 32.86 37.03
CA THR A 313 158.97 33.84 36.54
C THR A 313 158.55 33.60 35.08
N LEU A 314 159.50 33.23 34.21
CA LEU A 314 159.22 32.85 32.83
C LEU A 314 158.47 31.50 32.73
N GLU A 315 158.76 30.57 33.64
CA GLU A 315 157.99 29.33 33.77
C GLU A 315 156.57 29.58 34.27
N ASP A 316 156.38 30.48 35.24
CA ASP A 316 155.05 30.92 35.69
C ASP A 316 154.26 31.61 34.57
N PHE A 317 154.88 32.48 33.77
CA PHE A 317 154.23 33.06 32.59
C PHE A 317 153.78 31.99 31.59
N ARG A 318 154.61 30.96 31.35
CA ARG A 318 154.27 29.82 30.49
C ARG A 318 153.12 28.99 31.07
N ARG A 319 153.10 28.79 32.39
CA ARG A 319 151.99 28.13 33.12
C ARG A 319 150.68 28.92 32.99
N VAL A 320 150.69 30.23 33.24
CA VAL A 320 149.52 31.11 33.12
C VAL A 320 149.01 31.19 31.67
N LYS A 321 149.91 31.29 30.68
CA LYS A 321 149.54 31.26 29.26
C LYS A 321 148.90 29.94 28.84
N LYS A 322 149.38 28.82 29.38
CA LYS A 322 148.76 27.51 29.18
C LYS A 322 147.35 27.47 29.80
N LEU A 323 147.22 27.88 31.07
CA LEU A 323 145.93 27.99 31.75
C LEU A 323 144.94 28.88 30.99
N LEU A 324 145.39 30.03 30.46
CA LEU A 324 144.54 30.93 29.67
C LEU A 324 144.04 30.27 28.36
N ASN A 325 144.90 29.46 27.71
CA ASN A 325 144.48 28.68 26.53
C ASN A 325 143.51 27.54 26.90
N ASP A 326 143.72 26.89 28.04
CA ASP A 326 142.83 25.86 28.56
C ASP A 326 141.44 26.46 28.87
N VAL A 327 141.39 27.61 29.57
CA VAL A 327 140.15 28.37 29.80
C VAL A 327 139.48 28.81 28.49
N ARG A 328 140.26 29.19 27.46
CA ARG A 328 139.71 29.48 26.12
C ARG A 328 139.03 28.25 25.51
N SER A 329 139.64 27.08 25.64
CA SER A 329 139.06 25.85 25.11
C SER A 329 137.79 25.43 25.86
N GLU A 330 137.74 25.65 27.18
CA GLU A 330 136.56 25.47 28.02
C GLU A 330 135.45 26.48 27.70
N LEU A 331 135.81 27.73 27.41
CA LEU A 331 134.87 28.77 26.99
C LEU A 331 134.23 28.44 25.63
N VAL A 332 135.03 27.99 24.66
CA VAL A 332 134.55 27.57 23.34
C VAL A 332 133.69 26.30 23.42
N SER A 333 134.05 25.32 24.28
CA SER A 333 133.23 24.12 24.48
C SER A 333 131.91 24.45 25.17
N SER A 334 131.92 25.38 26.14
CA SER A 334 130.72 25.88 26.81
C SER A 334 129.83 26.71 25.87
N GLN A 335 130.42 27.47 24.94
CA GLN A 335 129.71 28.16 23.87
C GLN A 335 129.03 27.18 22.90
N GLN A 336 129.71 26.10 22.50
CA GLN A 336 129.12 25.04 21.68
C GLN A 336 128.00 24.28 22.42
N ALA A 337 128.16 24.04 23.72
CA ALA A 337 127.12 23.43 24.55
C ALA A 337 125.88 24.33 24.68
N LEU A 338 126.06 25.64 24.86
CA LEU A 338 124.97 26.62 24.84
C LEU A 338 124.26 26.67 23.48
N ALA A 339 125.00 26.68 22.37
CA ALA A 339 124.40 26.64 21.03
C ALA A 339 123.60 25.35 20.78
N SER A 340 124.10 24.20 21.23
CA SER A 340 123.35 22.93 21.19
C SER A 340 122.10 22.98 22.06
N SER A 341 122.19 23.60 23.25
CA SER A 341 121.04 23.80 24.15
C SER A 341 119.98 24.73 23.53
N ARG A 342 120.39 25.81 22.84
CA ARG A 342 119.48 26.70 22.09
C ARG A 342 118.73 25.95 21.00
N SER A 343 119.45 25.18 20.17
CA SER A 343 118.83 24.40 19.09
C SER A 343 117.80 23.40 19.62
N LYS A 344 118.10 22.70 20.73
CA LYS A 344 117.15 21.79 21.38
C LYS A 344 115.92 22.52 21.93
N MET A 345 116.12 23.68 22.53
CA MET A 345 115.03 24.51 23.06
C MET A 345 114.12 25.05 21.94
N GLU A 346 114.68 25.42 20.79
CA GLU A 346 113.91 25.80 19.59
C GLU A 346 113.11 24.63 19.02
N GLU A 347 113.67 23.42 18.97
CA GLU A 347 112.94 22.21 18.56
C GLU A 347 111.77 21.90 19.49
N GLN A 348 111.99 22.01 20.81
CA GLN A 348 110.94 21.87 21.81
C GLN A 348 109.86 22.96 21.67
N GLU A 349 110.23 24.20 21.35
CA GLU A 349 109.28 25.29 21.10
C GLU A 349 108.35 24.98 19.93
N ARG A 350 108.90 24.50 18.80
CA ARG A 350 108.07 24.10 17.65
C ARG A 350 107.11 22.95 17.98
N LEU A 351 107.56 21.98 18.78
CA LEU A 351 106.71 20.87 19.21
C LEU A 351 105.57 21.37 20.11
N LEU A 352 105.83 22.30 21.03
CA LEU A 352 104.82 22.91 21.88
C LEU A 352 103.81 23.75 21.07
N GLU A 353 104.27 24.51 20.08
CA GLU A 353 103.39 25.24 19.16
C GLU A 353 102.49 24.31 18.36
N GLN A 354 103.01 23.17 17.92
CA GLN A 354 102.21 22.14 17.25
C GLN A 354 101.14 21.58 18.20
N GLN A 355 101.52 21.21 19.43
CA GLN A 355 100.57 20.69 20.43
C GLN A 355 99.49 21.72 20.80
N LEU A 356 99.84 23.00 20.91
CA LEU A 356 98.88 24.09 21.13
C LEU A 356 97.90 24.25 19.97
N SER A 357 98.38 24.12 18.74
CA SER A 357 97.55 24.21 17.54
C SER A 357 96.57 23.02 17.46
N GLU A 358 97.06 21.80 17.66
CA GLU A 358 96.23 20.57 17.71
C GLU A 358 95.18 20.65 18.83
N LEU A 359 95.55 21.16 20.01
CA LEU A 359 94.61 21.39 21.11
C LEU A 359 93.55 22.44 20.73
N GLY A 360 93.95 23.51 20.03
CA GLY A 360 93.03 24.52 19.51
C GLY A 360 92.00 23.93 18.54
N GLU A 361 92.44 23.09 17.61
CA GLU A 361 91.56 22.37 16.68
C GLU A 361 90.62 21.41 17.40
N GLN A 362 91.11 20.66 18.40
CA GLN A 362 90.28 19.78 19.23
C GLN A 362 89.21 20.56 19.99
N ARG A 363 89.54 21.73 20.57
CA ARG A 363 88.56 22.60 21.24
C ARG A 363 87.47 23.04 20.27
N VAL A 364 87.84 23.49 19.07
CA VAL A 364 86.87 23.90 18.04
C VAL A 364 85.98 22.73 17.62
N SER A 365 86.57 21.55 17.41
CA SER A 365 85.83 20.33 17.06
C SER A 365 84.80 19.94 18.14
N VAL A 366 85.23 19.88 19.41
CA VAL A 366 84.34 19.57 20.55
C VAL A 366 83.24 20.61 20.72
N MET A 367 83.53 21.90 20.51
CA MET A 367 82.50 22.95 20.53
C MET A 367 81.47 22.76 19.42
N SER A 368 81.90 22.43 18.19
CA SER A 368 80.96 22.17 17.08
C SER A 368 80.10 20.93 17.34
N TYR A 369 80.70 19.87 17.90
CA TYR A 369 79.96 18.65 18.25
C TYR A 369 78.90 18.94 19.33
N MET A 370 79.24 19.81 20.29
CA MET A 370 78.31 20.26 21.35
C MET A 370 77.16 21.09 20.80
N GLU A 371 77.40 21.96 19.83
CA GLU A 371 76.36 22.74 19.17
C GLU A 371 75.41 21.82 18.38
N ASN A 372 75.96 20.92 17.57
CA ASN A 372 75.17 19.94 16.81
C ASN A 372 74.32 19.03 17.71
N LEU A 373 74.86 18.57 18.85
CA LEU A 373 74.11 17.75 19.81
C LEU A 373 72.96 18.54 20.46
N LYS A 374 73.17 19.83 20.79
CA LYS A 374 72.10 20.69 21.30
C LYS A 374 70.99 20.91 20.28
N ASP A 375 71.36 21.13 19.01
CA ASP A 375 70.38 21.30 17.94
C ASP A 375 69.55 20.03 17.73
N ALA A 376 70.20 18.86 17.73
CA ALA A 376 69.51 17.58 17.68
C ALA A 376 68.56 17.37 18.87
N GLN A 377 68.96 17.78 20.08
CA GLN A 377 68.11 17.73 21.27
C GLN A 377 66.88 18.62 21.14
N ILE A 378 67.04 19.85 20.64
CA ILE A 378 65.93 20.76 20.37
C ILE A 378 64.98 20.17 19.32
N GLU A 379 65.52 19.55 18.27
CA GLU A 379 64.72 18.91 17.22
C GLU A 379 63.89 17.74 17.76
N VAL A 380 64.50 16.80 18.49
CA VAL A 380 63.80 15.66 19.11
C VAL A 380 62.72 16.14 20.09
N GLU A 381 63.01 17.14 20.92
CA GLU A 381 62.00 17.73 21.82
C GLU A 381 60.84 18.38 21.06
N SER A 382 61.12 19.02 19.92
CA SER A 382 60.11 19.64 19.07
C SER A 382 59.20 18.57 18.43
N GLU A 383 59.77 17.47 17.94
CA GLU A 383 59.03 16.35 17.37
C GLU A 383 58.22 15.61 18.44
N ARG A 384 58.76 15.45 19.66
CA ARG A 384 57.99 14.92 20.81
C ARG A 384 56.79 15.79 21.18
N LYS A 385 56.89 17.11 21.05
CA LYS A 385 55.74 18.02 21.24
C LYS A 385 54.71 17.81 20.14
N LYS A 386 55.14 17.71 18.87
CA LYS A 386 54.24 17.44 17.73
C LYS A 386 53.54 16.09 17.88
N LEU A 387 54.26 15.04 18.29
CA LEU A 387 53.71 13.71 18.55
C LEU A 387 52.62 13.76 19.64
N ARG A 388 52.89 14.39 20.79
CA ARG A 388 51.89 14.54 21.86
C ARG A 388 50.62 15.25 21.41
N VAL A 389 50.77 16.28 20.57
CA VAL A 389 49.61 16.97 19.98
C VAL A 389 48.85 16.04 19.04
N ALA A 390 49.55 15.29 18.18
CA ALA A 390 48.91 14.32 17.29
C ALA A 390 48.18 13.20 18.05
N GLU A 391 48.79 12.64 19.10
CA GLU A 391 48.14 11.67 19.99
C GLU A 391 46.89 12.22 20.67
N SER A 392 46.92 13.48 21.13
CA SER A 392 45.75 14.09 21.76
C SER A 392 44.58 14.21 20.78
N ARG A 393 44.86 14.60 19.53
CA ARG A 393 43.86 14.65 18.45
C ARG A 393 43.36 13.25 18.08
N ASN A 394 44.24 12.25 18.06
CA ASN A 394 43.83 10.87 17.79
C ASN A 394 42.84 10.37 18.85
N ARG A 395 43.11 10.64 20.14
CA ARG A 395 42.18 10.30 21.23
C ARG A 395 40.84 11.02 21.12
N GLU A 396 40.82 12.26 20.60
CA GLU A 396 39.56 12.97 20.32
C GLU A 396 38.78 12.28 19.20
N LEU A 397 39.44 11.97 18.08
CA LEU A 397 38.84 11.23 16.96
C LEU A 397 38.33 9.84 17.38
N GLU A 398 39.05 9.10 18.24
CA GLU A 398 38.59 7.82 18.79
C GLU A 398 37.30 7.96 19.61
N ARG A 399 37.16 9.04 20.37
CA ARG A 399 35.91 9.32 21.11
C ARG A 399 34.77 9.66 20.15
N ASP A 400 35.04 10.46 19.12
CA ASP A 400 34.04 10.81 18.11
C ASP A 400 33.57 9.57 17.35
N LEU A 401 34.50 8.70 16.92
CA LEU A 401 34.17 7.42 16.28
C LEU A 401 33.36 6.50 17.21
N LYS A 402 33.62 6.53 18.52
CA LYS A 402 32.83 5.78 19.49
C LYS A 402 31.40 6.33 19.61
N MET A 403 31.24 7.65 19.68
CA MET A 403 29.92 8.28 19.71
C MET A 403 29.15 8.03 18.41
N GLU A 404 29.81 8.07 17.25
CA GLU A 404 29.20 7.74 15.95
C GLU A 404 28.77 6.27 15.88
N LYS A 405 29.55 5.34 16.45
CA LYS A 405 29.17 3.93 16.63
C LYS A 405 27.90 3.77 17.47
N GLU A 406 27.83 4.45 18.60
CA GLU A 406 26.66 4.43 19.49
C GLU A 406 25.42 4.99 18.77
N LEU A 407 25.55 6.12 18.07
CA LEU A 407 24.47 6.71 17.27
C LEU A 407 23.96 5.77 16.17
N ILE A 408 24.86 5.12 15.43
CA ILE A 408 24.47 4.15 14.41
C ILE A 408 23.73 2.96 15.04
N SER A 409 24.20 2.46 16.19
CA SER A 409 23.50 1.40 16.91
C SER A 409 22.10 1.83 17.38
N GLU A 410 21.92 3.07 17.83
CA GLU A 410 20.60 3.61 18.21
C GLU A 410 19.66 3.68 16.99
N LEU A 411 20.15 4.19 15.86
CA LEU A 411 19.39 4.26 14.62
C LEU A 411 19.01 2.86 14.10
N GLU A 412 19.89 1.87 14.21
CA GLU A 412 19.57 0.49 13.86
C GLU A 412 18.45 -0.09 14.73
N GLU A 413 18.41 0.22 16.03
CA GLU A 413 17.32 -0.19 16.92
C GLU A 413 16.01 0.54 16.60
N GLU A 414 16.05 1.81 16.23
CA GLU A 414 14.88 2.53 15.73
C GLU A 414 14.35 1.92 14.43
N LEU A 415 15.23 1.60 13.47
CA LEU A 415 14.87 0.91 12.25
C LEU A 415 14.23 -0.47 12.52
N LYS A 416 14.73 -1.23 13.50
CA LYS A 416 14.10 -2.50 13.92
C LYS A 416 12.69 -2.29 14.47
N LYS A 417 12.46 -1.23 15.27
CA LYS A 417 11.11 -0.88 15.78
C LYS A 417 10.17 -0.45 14.65
N GLU A 418 10.66 0.33 13.69
CA GLU A 418 9.88 0.72 12.51
C GLU A 418 9.54 -0.50 11.63
N ARG A 419 10.49 -1.43 11.42
CA ARG A 419 10.25 -2.70 10.71
C ARG A 419 9.16 -3.54 11.35
N THR A 420 9.24 -3.76 12.67
CA THR A 420 8.24 -4.54 13.40
C THR A 420 6.85 -3.89 13.38
N SER A 421 6.80 -2.56 13.48
CA SER A 421 5.56 -1.79 13.33
C SER A 421 4.97 -1.91 11.92
N LEU A 422 5.82 -1.86 10.89
CA LEU A 422 5.42 -2.06 9.50
C LEU A 422 4.90 -3.49 9.24
N GLU A 423 5.57 -4.51 9.80
CA GLU A 423 5.10 -5.90 9.72
C GLU A 423 3.73 -6.07 10.38
N GLN A 424 3.49 -5.41 11.51
CA GLN A 424 2.17 -5.40 12.15
C GLN A 424 1.12 -4.75 11.23
N ALA A 425 1.41 -3.59 10.64
CA ALA A 425 0.49 -2.93 9.71
C ALA A 425 0.18 -3.81 8.48
N VAL A 426 1.17 -4.54 7.95
CA VAL A 426 0.95 -5.51 6.85
C VAL A 426 0.01 -6.64 7.28
N LYS A 427 0.15 -7.16 8.51
CA LYS A 427 -0.78 -8.17 9.05
C LYS A 427 -2.19 -7.61 9.22
N GLU A 428 -2.33 -6.35 9.67
CA GLU A 428 -3.64 -5.69 9.78
C GLU A 428 -4.34 -5.58 8.42
N VAL A 429 -3.61 -5.22 7.36
CA VAL A 429 -4.19 -5.18 6.01
C VAL A 429 -4.59 -6.56 5.52
N ALA A 430 -3.79 -7.60 5.78
CA ALA A 430 -4.16 -8.97 5.44
C ALA A 430 -5.47 -9.40 6.14
N PHE A 431 -5.66 -9.01 7.40
CA PHE A 431 -6.91 -9.25 8.13
C PHE A 431 -8.10 -8.49 7.50
N LEU A 432 -7.92 -7.21 7.12
CA LEU A 432 -8.96 -6.44 6.44
C LEU A 432 -9.32 -7.03 5.06
N GLN A 433 -8.34 -7.59 4.35
CA GLN A 433 -8.58 -8.28 3.08
C GLN A 433 -9.38 -9.57 3.29
N GLU A 434 -9.09 -10.35 4.33
CA GLU A 434 -9.88 -11.53 4.69
C GLU A 434 -11.33 -11.16 5.07
N GLU A 435 -11.51 -10.10 5.87
CA GLU A 435 -12.83 -9.57 6.21
C GLU A 435 -13.61 -9.11 4.96
N LEU A 436 -12.92 -8.44 4.03
CA LEU A 436 -13.49 -8.02 2.76
C LEU A 436 -13.93 -9.22 1.90
N GLU A 437 -13.12 -10.29 1.82
CA GLU A 437 -13.50 -11.51 1.10
C GLU A 437 -14.71 -12.21 1.72
N LYS A 438 -14.77 -12.28 3.05
CA LYS A 438 -15.94 -12.80 3.77
C LYS A 438 -17.19 -11.99 3.46
N LYS A 439 -17.10 -10.65 3.49
CA LYS A 439 -18.24 -9.77 3.14
C LYS A 439 -18.65 -9.92 1.68
N ASN A 440 -17.71 -10.06 0.76
CA ASN A 440 -18.01 -10.35 -0.65
C ASN A 440 -18.69 -11.72 -0.84
N ALA A 441 -18.40 -12.72 0.00
CA ALA A 441 -19.10 -14.00 -0.02
C ALA A 441 -20.54 -13.85 0.50
N GLU A 442 -20.75 -13.20 1.65
CA GLU A 442 -22.07 -12.89 2.21
C GLU A 442 -22.94 -12.09 1.22
N PHE A 443 -22.34 -11.15 0.48
CA PHE A 443 -23.01 -10.39 -0.57
C PHE A 443 -23.43 -11.26 -1.77
N ARG A 444 -22.58 -12.21 -2.19
CA ARG A 444 -22.92 -13.16 -3.26
C ARG A 444 -24.09 -14.07 -2.86
N GLU A 445 -24.10 -14.55 -1.62
CA GLU A 445 -25.18 -15.37 -1.08
C GLU A 445 -26.51 -14.61 -1.04
N THR A 446 -26.52 -13.40 -0.48
CA THR A 446 -27.73 -12.56 -0.43
C THR A 446 -28.23 -12.16 -1.82
N SER A 447 -27.33 -11.87 -2.75
CA SER A 447 -27.69 -11.61 -4.15
C SER A 447 -28.31 -12.84 -4.83
N ALA A 448 -27.82 -14.05 -4.55
CA ALA A 448 -28.41 -15.27 -5.10
C ALA A 448 -29.82 -15.52 -4.54
N VAL A 449 -30.00 -15.30 -3.23
CA VAL A 449 -31.32 -15.39 -2.59
C VAL A 449 -32.30 -14.36 -3.17
N LEU A 450 -31.84 -13.13 -3.46
CA LEU A 450 -32.65 -12.11 -4.12
C LEU A 450 -33.12 -12.58 -5.50
N GLN A 451 -32.21 -13.14 -6.31
CA GLN A 451 -32.53 -13.66 -7.64
C GLN A 451 -33.59 -14.79 -7.60
N VAL A 452 -33.50 -15.69 -6.63
CA VAL A 452 -34.50 -16.75 -6.43
C VAL A 452 -35.87 -16.12 -6.12
N ARG A 453 -35.93 -15.17 -5.19
CA ARG A 453 -37.19 -14.49 -4.85
C ARG A 453 -37.76 -13.67 -6.02
N GLU A 454 -36.92 -13.06 -6.87
CA GLU A 454 -37.38 -12.39 -8.09
C GLU A 454 -38.10 -13.38 -9.02
N SER A 455 -37.59 -14.60 -9.15
CA SER A 455 -38.25 -15.66 -9.94
C SER A 455 -39.57 -16.11 -9.32
N GLU A 456 -39.61 -16.34 -8.00
CA GLU A 456 -40.84 -16.72 -7.28
C GLU A 456 -41.94 -15.65 -7.38
N LEU A 457 -41.55 -14.36 -7.35
CA LEU A 457 -42.46 -13.24 -7.51
C LEU A 457 -43.07 -13.18 -8.92
N VAL A 458 -42.26 -13.46 -9.96
CA VAL A 458 -42.74 -13.57 -11.34
C VAL A 458 -43.73 -14.73 -11.48
N ASP A 459 -43.41 -15.90 -10.91
CA ASP A 459 -44.28 -17.07 -10.95
C ASP A 459 -45.61 -16.80 -10.24
N ALA A 460 -45.59 -16.19 -9.05
CA ALA A 460 -46.80 -15.80 -8.32
C ALA A 460 -47.66 -14.80 -9.12
N LYS A 461 -47.03 -13.88 -9.85
CA LYS A 461 -47.73 -12.93 -10.72
C LYS A 461 -48.42 -13.62 -11.90
N LEU A 462 -47.73 -14.57 -12.54
CA LEU A 462 -48.29 -15.36 -13.63
C LEU A 462 -49.46 -16.22 -13.14
N GLU A 463 -49.36 -16.79 -11.95
CA GLU A 463 -50.44 -17.57 -11.33
C GLU A 463 -51.69 -16.71 -11.07
N ILE A 464 -51.53 -15.50 -10.51
CA ILE A 464 -52.63 -14.55 -10.35
C ILE A 464 -53.29 -14.23 -11.70
N GLN A 465 -52.50 -14.06 -12.77
CA GLN A 465 -53.04 -13.81 -14.11
C GLN A 465 -53.81 -15.01 -14.65
N ARG A 466 -53.29 -16.22 -14.47
CA ARG A 466 -53.97 -17.49 -14.85
C ARG A 466 -55.32 -17.60 -14.16
N LEU A 467 -55.35 -17.48 -12.83
CA LEU A 467 -56.59 -17.56 -12.04
C LEU A 467 -57.60 -16.48 -12.44
N LYS A 468 -57.15 -15.25 -12.74
CA LYS A 468 -58.04 -14.19 -13.26
C LYS A 468 -58.65 -14.54 -14.62
N SER A 469 -57.88 -15.14 -15.51
CA SER A 469 -58.41 -15.57 -16.82
C SER A 469 -59.42 -16.70 -16.69
N GLU A 470 -59.19 -17.64 -15.77
CA GLU A 470 -60.12 -18.73 -15.45
C GLU A 470 -61.42 -18.20 -14.83
N LYS A 471 -61.32 -17.26 -13.87
CA LYS A 471 -62.46 -16.54 -13.31
C LYS A 471 -63.28 -15.84 -14.40
N ALA A 472 -62.64 -15.10 -15.30
CA ALA A 472 -63.32 -14.41 -16.40
C ALA A 472 -64.03 -15.38 -17.35
N SER A 473 -63.40 -16.52 -17.64
CA SER A 473 -64.03 -17.59 -18.43
C SER A 473 -65.25 -18.18 -17.74
N LEU A 474 -65.17 -18.49 -16.44
CA LEU A 474 -66.29 -19.01 -15.65
C LEU A 474 -67.42 -17.99 -15.52
N GLN A 475 -67.09 -16.72 -15.36
CA GLN A 475 -68.06 -15.64 -15.34
C GLN A 475 -68.80 -15.50 -16.67
N GLY A 476 -68.10 -15.61 -17.81
CA GLY A 476 -68.75 -15.61 -19.12
C GLY A 476 -69.74 -16.78 -19.31
N ILE A 477 -69.35 -17.98 -18.86
CA ILE A 477 -70.24 -19.15 -18.87
C ILE A 477 -71.47 -18.92 -17.96
N LEU A 478 -71.26 -18.30 -16.79
CA LEU A 478 -72.33 -17.98 -15.86
C LEU A 478 -73.34 -17.00 -16.46
N GLU A 479 -72.86 -15.94 -17.11
CA GLU A 479 -73.71 -14.92 -17.76
C GLU A 479 -74.53 -15.52 -18.92
N GLU A 480 -73.91 -16.39 -19.73
CA GLU A 480 -74.61 -17.15 -20.78
C GLU A 480 -75.72 -18.02 -20.18
N LYS A 481 -75.41 -18.76 -19.12
CA LYS A 481 -76.36 -19.65 -18.44
C LYS A 481 -77.50 -18.90 -17.74
N ASP A 482 -77.22 -17.75 -17.10
CA ASP A 482 -78.26 -16.90 -16.50
C ASP A 482 -79.20 -16.32 -17.59
N LEU A 483 -78.68 -16.01 -18.79
CA LEU A 483 -79.47 -15.56 -19.94
C LEU A 483 -80.35 -16.67 -20.53
N GLU A 484 -79.79 -17.87 -20.72
CA GLU A 484 -80.55 -19.07 -21.11
C GLU A 484 -81.70 -19.34 -20.13
N LEU A 485 -81.42 -19.26 -18.83
CA LEU A 485 -82.42 -19.51 -17.78
C LEU A 485 -83.49 -18.42 -17.73
N SER A 486 -83.13 -17.15 -17.92
CA SER A 486 -84.09 -16.04 -18.04
C SER A 486 -85.04 -16.25 -19.23
N ASN A 487 -84.50 -16.65 -20.39
CA ASN A 487 -85.31 -16.97 -21.57
C ASN A 487 -86.23 -18.16 -21.30
N ALA A 488 -85.73 -19.24 -20.69
CA ALA A 488 -86.54 -20.40 -20.32
C ALA A 488 -87.66 -20.03 -19.33
N LYS A 489 -87.38 -19.19 -18.33
CA LYS A 489 -88.40 -18.66 -17.41
C LYS A 489 -89.46 -17.83 -18.12
N LYS A 490 -89.06 -16.99 -19.07
CA LYS A 490 -90.01 -16.20 -19.88
C LYS A 490 -90.94 -17.10 -20.67
N MET A 491 -90.40 -18.12 -21.34
CA MET A 491 -91.18 -19.12 -22.08
C MET A 491 -92.15 -19.88 -21.15
N LEU A 492 -91.71 -20.31 -19.97
CA LEU A 492 -92.59 -20.92 -18.97
C LEU A 492 -93.71 -19.96 -18.52
N GLY A 493 -93.41 -18.66 -18.38
CA GLY A 493 -94.42 -17.64 -18.06
C GLY A 493 -95.46 -17.47 -19.16
N GLU A 494 -95.03 -17.44 -20.42
CA GLU A 494 -95.90 -17.39 -21.60
C GLU A 494 -96.82 -18.63 -21.65
N ILE A 495 -96.26 -19.82 -21.48
CA ILE A 495 -97.03 -21.09 -21.43
C ILE A 495 -98.02 -21.08 -20.26
N ASN A 496 -97.63 -20.61 -19.08
CA ASN A 496 -98.54 -20.52 -17.93
C ASN A 496 -99.69 -19.53 -18.15
N GLN A 497 -99.43 -18.42 -18.83
CA GLN A 497 -100.49 -17.48 -19.23
C GLN A 497 -101.44 -18.14 -20.22
N GLU A 498 -100.93 -18.86 -21.22
CA GLU A 498 -101.75 -19.65 -22.15
C GLU A 498 -102.61 -20.68 -21.41
N ILE A 499 -102.06 -21.39 -20.41
CA ILE A 499 -102.80 -22.33 -19.56
C ILE A 499 -103.92 -21.62 -18.79
N SER A 500 -103.65 -20.43 -18.23
CA SER A 500 -104.64 -19.62 -17.51
C SER A 500 -105.78 -19.17 -18.43
N ASP A 501 -105.44 -18.67 -19.62
CA ASP A 501 -106.40 -18.25 -20.64
C ASP A 501 -107.28 -19.43 -21.09
N LEU A 502 -106.66 -20.59 -21.32
CA LEU A 502 -107.36 -21.84 -21.64
C LEU A 502 -108.30 -22.28 -20.53
N LYS A 503 -107.86 -22.19 -19.27
CA LYS A 503 -108.68 -22.52 -18.10
C LYS A 503 -109.87 -21.58 -17.96
N MET A 504 -109.68 -20.28 -18.19
CA MET A 504 -110.77 -19.29 -18.22
C MET A 504 -111.77 -19.58 -19.33
N LEU A 505 -111.29 -19.90 -20.53
CA LEU A 505 -112.12 -20.28 -21.67
C LEU A 505 -112.91 -21.56 -21.36
N MET A 506 -112.26 -22.59 -20.81
CA MET A 506 -112.90 -23.83 -20.39
C MET A 506 -113.98 -23.59 -19.34
N ASN A 507 -113.71 -22.81 -18.28
CA ASN A 507 -114.69 -22.48 -17.24
C ASN A 507 -115.90 -21.70 -17.80
N SER A 508 -115.66 -20.73 -18.68
CA SER A 508 -116.71 -20.00 -19.38
C SER A 508 -117.58 -20.91 -20.25
N LYS A 509 -116.96 -21.89 -20.89
CA LYS A 509 -117.66 -22.87 -21.74
C LYS A 509 -118.40 -23.93 -20.92
N GLU A 510 -117.85 -24.34 -19.79
CA GLU A 510 -118.50 -25.23 -18.84
C GLU A 510 -119.75 -24.58 -18.24
N THR A 511 -119.70 -23.27 -17.93
CA THR A 511 -120.91 -22.52 -17.53
C THR A 511 -121.97 -22.50 -18.64
N GLN A 512 -121.58 -22.26 -19.90
CA GLN A 512 -122.50 -22.34 -21.05
C GLN A 512 -123.09 -23.75 -21.25
N PHE A 513 -122.30 -24.80 -21.03
CA PHE A 513 -122.76 -26.19 -21.13
C PHE A 513 -123.76 -26.54 -20.02
N ILE A 514 -123.51 -26.11 -18.78
CA ILE A 514 -124.44 -26.27 -17.66
C ILE A 514 -125.77 -25.56 -17.97
N GLU A 515 -125.71 -24.35 -18.55
CA GLU A 515 -126.88 -23.57 -18.95
C GLU A 515 -127.69 -24.27 -20.05
N ALA A 516 -127.02 -24.80 -21.10
CA ALA A 516 -127.65 -25.61 -22.14
C ALA A 516 -128.26 -26.92 -21.60
N THR A 517 -127.58 -27.59 -20.67
CA THR A 517 -128.07 -28.82 -20.03
C THR A 517 -129.31 -28.54 -19.18
N ASN A 518 -129.36 -27.38 -18.50
CA ASN A 518 -130.54 -26.95 -17.77
C ASN A 518 -131.70 -26.61 -18.72
N MET A 519 -131.46 -25.94 -19.85
CA MET A 519 -132.50 -25.72 -20.88
C MET A 519 -133.03 -27.03 -21.47
N LEU A 520 -132.17 -28.02 -21.72
CA LEU A 520 -132.57 -29.36 -22.14
C LEU A 520 -133.44 -30.04 -21.07
N ARG A 521 -133.07 -29.96 -19.80
CA ARG A 521 -133.88 -30.49 -18.69
C ARG A 521 -135.25 -29.82 -18.61
N GLU A 522 -135.31 -28.50 -18.79
CA GLU A 522 -136.56 -27.74 -18.79
C GLU A 522 -137.46 -28.11 -20.00
N LYS A 523 -136.85 -28.36 -21.17
CA LYS A 523 -137.54 -28.91 -22.35
C LYS A 523 -138.03 -30.34 -22.13
N ASP A 524 -137.25 -31.19 -21.46
CA ASP A 524 -137.68 -32.55 -21.07
C ASP A 524 -138.82 -32.53 -20.04
N GLU A 525 -138.83 -31.57 -19.12
CA GLU A 525 -139.94 -31.34 -18.19
C GLU A 525 -141.19 -30.84 -18.94
N GLN A 526 -141.02 -29.98 -19.95
CA GLN A 526 -142.11 -29.58 -20.85
C GLN A 526 -142.65 -30.77 -21.67
N LEU A 527 -141.78 -31.65 -22.17
CA LEU A 527 -142.17 -32.89 -22.85
C LEU A 527 -142.91 -33.84 -21.91
N LYS A 528 -142.47 -33.99 -20.65
CA LYS A 528 -143.21 -34.74 -19.62
C LYS A 528 -144.57 -34.13 -19.32
N MET A 529 -144.71 -32.80 -19.30
CA MET A 529 -146.02 -32.15 -19.16
C MET A 529 -146.93 -32.38 -20.37
N ILE A 530 -146.39 -32.41 -21.59
CA ILE A 530 -147.13 -32.74 -22.81
C ILE A 530 -147.54 -34.23 -22.80
N GLN A 531 -146.65 -35.12 -22.35
CA GLN A 531 -146.91 -36.57 -22.24
C GLN A 531 -147.94 -36.89 -21.15
N ASN A 532 -147.95 -36.16 -20.03
CA ASN A 532 -148.99 -36.25 -19.00
C ASN A 532 -150.34 -35.67 -19.47
N LYS A 533 -150.35 -34.68 -20.36
CA LYS A 533 -151.58 -34.20 -21.02
C LYS A 533 -152.13 -35.21 -22.04
N LEU A 534 -151.25 -35.96 -22.74
CA LEU A 534 -151.64 -37.00 -23.70
C LEU A 534 -152.27 -38.23 -23.02
N ASN A 535 -151.85 -38.58 -21.80
CA ASN A 535 -152.41 -39.70 -21.04
C ASN A 535 -153.80 -39.43 -20.43
N ASN A 536 -154.23 -38.17 -20.32
CA ASN A 536 -155.57 -37.81 -19.80
C ASN A 536 -156.68 -37.74 -20.87
N THR A 537 -156.33 -37.83 -22.17
CA THR A 537 -157.31 -37.82 -23.27
C THR A 537 -157.71 -39.20 -23.80
N ASN A 538 -157.05 -40.28 -23.36
CA ASN A 538 -157.35 -41.66 -23.77
C ASN A 538 -158.23 -42.45 -22.76
N GLN A 539 -158.95 -41.78 -21.85
CA GLN A 539 -159.90 -42.40 -20.90
C GLN A 539 -161.38 -41.99 -21.08
N LYS A 540 -161.77 -41.38 -22.21
CA LYS A 540 -163.20 -41.23 -22.59
C LYS A 540 -163.38 -41.51 -24.07
N GLY A 541 -163.55 -42.79 -24.39
CA GLY A 541 -163.78 -43.28 -25.75
C GLY A 541 -163.72 -44.79 -25.92
N PHE A 542 -164.10 -45.58 -24.90
CA PHE A 542 -164.94 -46.80 -24.91
C PHE A 542 -164.96 -47.40 -23.50
#